data_AF-A0A9C8ZPD8-F1
#
_entry.id   AF-A0A9C8ZPD8-F1
#
_cell.length_a   1.000
_cell.length_b   1.000
_cell.length_c   1.000
_cell.angle_alpha   90.00
_cell.angle_beta   90.00
_cell.angle_gamma   90.00
#
_symmetry.space_group_name_H-M   'P 1'
#
loop_
_entity.id
_entity.type
_entity.pdbx_description
1 polymer ?
#
loop_
_entity_poly.entity_id
_entity_poly.type
_entity_poly.pdbx_seq_one_letter_code
_entity_poly.pdbx_strand_id
1 'polypeptide(L)'
;MDEKRKKPGRRRLPVICGYCGAEAVVALRNTERVLIRCEACGTRLFAYYTDPDRRQRGTPPRCEDAFFVRQVERDLLREVTRPAQALYEFIRRYIARHGYAPTLREMQTGVGWQSVTSVRHHLKQLERVGLIERDYGAARGIRLVHVA
;
A
#
# COMPACT_ATOMS: atom_id res chain seq x y z
N MET A 1 -39.95 -15.40 15.27
CA MET A 1 -39.05 -15.04 16.39
C MET A 1 -38.28 -13.82 15.95
N ASP A 2 -38.75 -12.64 16.37
CA ASP A 2 -38.22 -11.32 15.98
C ASP A 2 -36.81 -11.09 16.55
N GLU A 3 -35.81 -11.24 15.70
CA GLU A 3 -34.44 -10.88 16.01
C GLU A 3 -34.32 -9.35 15.96
N LYS A 4 -34.53 -8.73 17.13
CA LYS A 4 -34.37 -7.28 17.36
C LYS A 4 -33.03 -6.79 16.79
N ARG A 5 -33.07 -6.19 15.59
CA ARG A 5 -31.96 -5.45 14.97
C ARG A 5 -31.45 -4.40 15.95
N LYS A 6 -30.32 -4.70 16.62
CA LYS A 6 -29.60 -3.77 17.50
C LYS A 6 -29.18 -2.56 16.66
N LYS A 7 -29.70 -1.36 16.99
CA LYS A 7 -29.43 -0.13 16.21
C LYS A 7 -27.91 0.12 16.17
N PRO A 8 -27.31 0.41 15.00
CA PRO A 8 -25.87 0.64 14.88
C PRO A 8 -25.46 1.90 15.65
N GLY A 9 -24.39 1.80 16.44
CA GLY A 9 -23.85 2.91 17.23
C GLY A 9 -23.05 3.87 16.36
N ARG A 10 -23.45 5.15 16.31
CA ARG A 10 -22.75 6.23 15.59
C ARG A 10 -21.95 7.06 16.58
N ARG A 11 -20.63 7.19 16.36
CA ARG A 11 -19.73 7.99 17.21
C ARG A 11 -18.89 8.93 16.36
N ARG A 12 -18.81 10.21 16.74
CA ARG A 12 -17.87 11.18 16.13
C ARG A 12 -16.46 10.93 16.65
N LEU A 13 -15.47 11.02 15.77
CA LEU A 13 -14.06 10.86 16.11
C LEU A 13 -13.37 12.24 16.08
N PRO A 14 -12.45 12.55 17.02
CA PRO A 14 -11.69 13.79 17.03
C PRO A 14 -10.53 13.72 16.03
N VAL A 15 -10.85 13.48 14.77
CA VAL A 15 -9.87 13.37 13.67
C VAL A 15 -10.37 14.14 12.46
N ILE A 16 -9.43 14.68 11.69
CA ILE A 16 -9.73 15.44 10.48
C ILE A 16 -9.71 14.51 9.28
N CYS A 17 -10.68 14.67 8.38
CA CYS A 17 -10.67 13.99 7.10
C CYS A 17 -9.46 14.45 6.26
N GLY A 18 -8.49 13.56 6.03
CA GLY A 18 -7.31 13.88 5.21
C GLY A 18 -7.60 14.23 3.74
N TYR A 19 -8.84 14.01 3.26
CA TYR A 19 -9.26 14.38 1.91
C TYR A 19 -9.86 15.78 1.79
N CYS A 20 -10.57 16.27 2.81
CA CYS A 20 -11.29 17.55 2.71
C CYS A 20 -11.02 18.51 3.88
N GLY A 21 -10.22 18.11 4.87
CA GLY A 21 -9.93 18.94 6.04
C GLY A 21 -11.09 19.07 7.03
N ALA A 22 -12.22 18.37 6.84
CA ALA A 22 -13.36 18.47 7.74
C ALA A 22 -13.22 17.60 9.00
N GLU A 23 -13.63 18.15 10.14
CA GLU A 23 -13.73 17.46 11.45
C GLU A 23 -14.96 16.53 11.55
N ALA A 24 -15.70 16.36 10.45
CA ALA A 24 -16.94 15.60 10.39
C ALA A 24 -16.71 14.10 10.17
N VAL A 25 -15.78 13.49 10.90
CA VAL A 25 -15.46 12.05 10.78
C VAL A 25 -16.26 11.23 11.78
N VAL A 26 -16.99 10.21 11.28
CA VAL A 26 -17.85 9.34 12.09
C VAL A 26 -17.46 7.88 11.95
N ALA A 27 -17.50 7.16 13.07
CA ALA A 27 -17.48 5.70 13.13
C ALA A 27 -18.92 5.17 13.27
N LEU A 28 -19.34 4.35 12.31
CA LEU A 28 -20.58 3.60 12.31
C LEU A 28 -20.25 2.17 12.71
N ARG A 29 -20.66 1.77 13.91
CA ARG A 29 -20.49 0.41 14.42
C ARG A 29 -21.75 -0.40 14.22
N ASN A 30 -21.63 -1.51 13.50
CA ASN A 30 -22.59 -2.61 13.52
C ASN A 30 -21.96 -3.82 14.23
N THR A 31 -22.74 -4.89 14.40
CA THR A 31 -22.29 -6.16 15.01
C THR A 31 -21.11 -6.81 14.27
N GLU A 32 -21.04 -6.65 12.94
CA GLU A 32 -20.02 -7.29 12.10
C GLU A 32 -18.89 -6.35 11.67
N ARG A 33 -19.10 -5.03 11.70
CA ARG A 33 -18.19 -4.05 11.11
C ARG A 33 -18.22 -2.69 11.77
N VAL A 34 -17.07 -2.02 11.80
CA VAL A 34 -16.92 -0.60 12.07
C VAL A 34 -16.49 0.12 10.79
N LEU A 35 -17.30 1.07 10.33
CA LEU A 35 -17.02 1.92 9.18
C LEU A 35 -16.72 3.33 9.64
N ILE A 36 -15.54 3.85 9.35
CA ILE A 36 -15.17 5.25 9.55
C ILE A 36 -15.32 5.99 8.23
N ARG A 37 -16.12 7.05 8.21
CA ARG A 37 -16.33 7.90 7.03
C ARG A 37 -16.35 9.38 7.41
N CYS A 38 -16.06 10.23 6.45
CA CYS A 38 -16.36 11.65 6.54
C CYS A 38 -17.82 11.89 6.13
N GLU A 39 -18.54 12.71 6.88
CA GLU A 39 -19.91 13.13 6.58
C GLU A 39 -19.95 14.36 5.67
N ALA A 40 -18.90 15.19 5.67
CA ALA A 40 -18.84 16.38 4.82
C ALA A 40 -18.61 16.04 3.34
N CYS A 41 -17.59 15.23 3.04
CA CYS A 41 -17.28 14.82 1.67
C CYS A 41 -17.81 13.42 1.32
N GLY A 42 -18.38 12.71 2.29
CA GLY A 42 -18.90 11.36 2.10
C GLY A 42 -17.84 10.25 2.01
N THR A 43 -16.55 10.59 1.95
CA THR A 43 -15.43 9.64 1.78
C THR A 43 -15.34 8.61 2.91
N ARG A 44 -15.26 7.33 2.54
CA ARG A 44 -14.93 6.24 3.48
C ARG A 44 -13.44 6.31 3.82
N LEU A 45 -13.13 6.57 5.09
CA LEU A 45 -11.76 6.75 5.57
C LEU A 45 -11.13 5.44 6.05
N PHE A 46 -11.91 4.58 6.71
CA PHE A 46 -11.41 3.29 7.20
C PHE A 46 -12.57 2.31 7.44
N ALA A 47 -12.34 1.01 7.37
CA ALA A 47 -13.33 0.03 7.80
C ALA A 47 -12.61 -1.20 8.37
N TYR A 48 -13.05 -1.69 9.53
CA TYR A 48 -12.53 -2.93 10.12
C TYR A 48 -13.67 -3.79 10.66
N TYR A 49 -13.45 -5.09 10.73
CA TYR A 49 -14.39 -6.06 11.27
C TYR A 49 -14.16 -6.23 12.79
N THR A 50 -15.22 -6.43 13.55
CA THR A 50 -15.16 -6.62 15.02
C THR A 50 -14.98 -8.08 15.44
N ASP A 51 -14.94 -9.01 14.48
CA ASP A 51 -14.88 -10.44 14.76
C ASP A 51 -13.46 -10.91 15.10
N PRO A 52 -13.20 -11.43 16.32
CA PRO A 52 -11.88 -11.86 16.77
C PRO A 52 -11.46 -13.27 16.27
N ASP A 53 -12.32 -14.04 15.61
CA ASP A 53 -12.09 -15.47 15.29
C ASP A 53 -11.15 -15.73 14.07
N ARG A 54 -10.52 -14.68 13.54
CA ARG A 54 -9.60 -14.79 12.39
C ARG A 54 -8.15 -15.15 12.74
N ARG A 55 -7.78 -15.35 14.01
CA ARG A 55 -6.38 -15.62 14.41
C ARG A 55 -5.83 -17.00 13.94
N GLN A 56 -6.66 -17.94 13.50
CA GLN A 56 -6.22 -19.35 13.32
C GLN A 56 -6.30 -19.93 11.90
N ARG A 57 -6.79 -19.20 10.89
CA ARG A 57 -6.71 -19.66 9.49
C ARG A 57 -5.69 -18.82 8.74
N GLY A 58 -4.50 -19.39 8.52
CA GLY A 58 -3.42 -18.85 7.70
C GLY A 58 -3.81 -18.71 6.23
N THR A 59 -4.76 -17.82 5.96
CA THR A 59 -5.04 -17.35 4.60
C THR A 59 -5.17 -15.83 4.67
N PRO A 60 -4.28 -15.08 3.99
CA PRO A 60 -4.40 -13.63 3.91
C PRO A 60 -5.78 -13.25 3.35
N PRO A 61 -6.38 -12.13 3.78
CA PRO A 61 -7.67 -11.69 3.26
C PRO A 61 -7.62 -11.59 1.73
N ARG A 62 -8.60 -12.20 1.08
CA ARG A 62 -8.72 -12.25 -0.38
C ARG A 62 -9.02 -10.85 -0.92
N CYS A 63 -8.25 -10.41 -1.92
CA CYS A 63 -8.51 -9.37 -2.93
C CYS A 63 -8.97 -7.94 -2.49
N GLU A 64 -9.38 -7.68 -1.26
CA GLU A 64 -9.94 -6.38 -0.85
C GLU A 64 -8.88 -5.38 -0.34
N ASP A 65 -7.67 -5.84 -0.01
CA ASP A 65 -6.51 -4.99 0.33
C ASP A 65 -5.70 -4.56 -0.91
N ALA A 66 -5.88 -5.24 -2.06
CA ALA A 66 -5.15 -4.94 -3.29
C ALA A 66 -5.41 -3.51 -3.78
N PHE A 67 -6.61 -2.95 -3.53
CA PHE A 67 -6.93 -1.58 -3.92
C PHE A 67 -6.19 -0.54 -3.08
N PHE A 68 -6.10 -0.77 -1.76
CA PHE A 68 -5.36 0.10 -0.85
C PHE A 68 -3.85 0.03 -1.13
N VAL A 69 -3.31 -1.18 -1.32
CA VAL A 69 -1.89 -1.37 -1.68
C VAL A 69 -1.56 -0.68 -3.00
N ARG A 70 -2.42 -0.80 -4.03
CA ARG A 70 -2.25 -0.10 -5.32
C ARG A 70 -2.38 1.41 -5.22
N GLN A 71 -3.23 1.91 -4.32
CA GLN A 71 -3.37 3.35 -4.13
C GLN A 71 -2.15 3.95 -3.43
N VAL A 72 -1.66 3.31 -2.36
CA VAL A 72 -0.43 3.71 -1.66
C VAL A 72 0.77 3.64 -2.60
N GLU A 73 0.92 2.54 -3.36
CA GLU A 73 1.98 2.41 -4.38
C GLU A 73 1.94 3.58 -5.37
N ARG A 74 0.74 3.95 -5.86
CA ARG A 74 0.58 5.05 -6.81
C ARG A 74 0.93 6.40 -6.21
N ASP A 75 0.53 6.66 -4.98
CA ASP A 75 0.80 7.94 -4.31
C ASP A 75 2.31 8.08 -4.01
N LEU A 76 2.95 7.02 -3.52
CA LEU A 76 4.40 6.97 -3.32
C LEU A 76 5.17 7.12 -4.65
N LEU A 77 4.68 6.52 -5.74
CA LEU A 77 5.28 6.70 -7.05
C LEU A 77 5.23 8.15 -7.54
N ARG A 78 4.25 8.97 -7.13
CA ARG A 78 4.19 10.40 -7.50
C ARG A 78 5.26 11.24 -6.80
N GLU A 79 5.79 10.78 -5.68
CA GLU A 79 6.83 11.49 -4.90
C GLU A 79 8.25 11.25 -5.44
N VAL A 80 8.43 10.27 -6.34
CA VAL A 80 9.74 9.93 -6.91
C VAL A 80 9.95 10.50 -8.32
N THR A 81 11.21 10.62 -8.72
CA THR A 81 11.58 11.16 -10.04
C THR A 81 11.16 10.22 -11.18
N ARG A 82 10.90 10.76 -12.37
CA ARG A 82 10.53 9.96 -13.56
C ARG A 82 11.50 8.80 -13.86
N PRO A 83 12.84 8.96 -13.75
CA PRO A 83 13.76 7.83 -13.92
C PRO A 83 13.61 6.77 -12.82
N ALA A 84 13.37 7.17 -11.56
CA ALA A 84 13.13 6.23 -10.48
C ALA A 84 11.83 5.43 -10.66
N GLN A 85 10.76 6.07 -11.19
CA GLN A 85 9.52 5.38 -11.55
C GLN A 85 9.77 4.32 -12.63
N ALA A 86 10.53 4.65 -13.68
CA ALA A 86 10.88 3.73 -14.74
C ALA A 86 11.69 2.52 -14.22
N LEU A 87 12.62 2.77 -13.29
CA LEU A 87 13.39 1.72 -12.65
C LEU A 87 12.50 0.80 -11.79
N TYR A 88 11.59 1.37 -11.00
CA TYR A 88 10.64 0.58 -10.20
C TYR A 88 9.78 -0.34 -11.08
N GLU A 89 9.23 0.21 -12.18
CA GLU A 89 8.41 -0.56 -13.11
C GLU A 89 9.24 -1.66 -13.80
N PHE A 90 10.50 -1.40 -14.12
CA PHE A 90 11.41 -2.42 -14.63
C PHE A 90 11.60 -3.57 -13.63
N ILE A 91 11.88 -3.26 -12.36
CA ILE A 91 12.05 -4.26 -11.29
C ILE A 91 10.78 -5.09 -11.13
N ARG A 92 9.61 -4.44 -11.10
CA ARG A 92 8.30 -5.09 -11.02
C ARG A 92 8.08 -6.09 -12.15
N ARG A 93 8.33 -5.67 -13.39
CA ARG A 93 8.21 -6.53 -14.58
C ARG A 93 9.25 -7.64 -14.62
N TYR A 94 10.45 -7.40 -14.10
CA TYR A 94 11.51 -8.40 -14.05
C TYR A 94 11.15 -9.51 -13.06
N ILE A 95 10.73 -9.15 -11.85
CA ILE A 95 10.29 -10.12 -10.83
C ILE A 95 9.08 -10.91 -11.32
N ALA A 96 8.09 -10.25 -11.94
CA ALA A 96 6.91 -10.93 -12.48
C ALA A 96 7.24 -11.95 -13.58
N ARG A 97 8.33 -11.74 -14.34
CA ARG A 97 8.75 -12.63 -15.44
C ARG A 97 9.69 -13.74 -14.99
N HIS A 98 10.63 -13.42 -14.10
CA HIS A 98 11.74 -14.32 -13.75
C HIS A 98 11.57 -14.97 -12.37
N GLY A 99 10.71 -14.44 -11.51
CA GLY A 99 10.51 -14.93 -10.14
C GLY A 99 11.62 -14.54 -9.15
N TYR A 100 12.61 -13.75 -9.57
CA TYR A 100 13.69 -13.25 -8.72
C TYR A 100 14.05 -11.78 -9.02
N ALA A 101 14.68 -11.11 -8.06
CA ALA A 101 15.08 -9.71 -8.19
C ALA A 101 16.26 -9.52 -9.16
N PRO A 102 16.25 -8.47 -10.00
CA PRO A 102 17.35 -8.16 -10.89
C PRO A 102 18.56 -7.63 -10.13
N THR A 103 19.74 -7.84 -10.68
CA THR A 103 21.01 -7.26 -10.20
C THR A 103 21.20 -5.83 -10.68
N LEU A 104 22.17 -5.11 -10.10
CA LEU A 104 22.52 -3.73 -10.50
C LEU A 104 22.89 -3.61 -11.99
N ARG A 105 23.58 -4.60 -12.55
CA ARG A 105 23.97 -4.61 -13.97
C ARG A 105 22.76 -4.87 -14.87
N GLU A 106 21.89 -5.80 -14.50
CA GLU A 106 20.66 -6.08 -15.26
C GLU A 106 19.70 -4.89 -15.25
N MET A 107 19.60 -4.17 -14.14
CA MET A 107 18.83 -2.93 -14.06
C MET A 107 19.41 -1.83 -14.94
N GLN A 108 20.73 -1.69 -14.95
CA GLN A 108 21.40 -0.73 -15.84
C GLN A 108 21.08 -1.02 -17.31
N THR A 109 21.33 -2.25 -17.76
CA THR A 109 21.11 -2.66 -19.15
C THR A 109 19.62 -2.62 -19.52
N GLY A 110 18.75 -3.03 -18.60
CA GLY A 110 17.31 -3.09 -18.83
C GLY A 110 16.61 -1.74 -18.95
N VAL A 111 17.12 -0.71 -18.28
CA VAL A 111 16.61 0.67 -18.39
C VAL A 111 17.42 1.50 -19.39
N GLY A 112 18.57 1.01 -19.85
CA GLY A 112 19.43 1.69 -20.83
C GLY A 112 20.23 2.85 -20.24
N TRP A 113 20.57 2.79 -18.94
CA TRP A 113 21.33 3.84 -18.27
C TRP A 113 22.85 3.67 -18.44
N GLN A 114 23.56 4.80 -18.54
CA GLN A 114 25.00 4.82 -18.78
C GLN A 114 25.81 4.39 -17.55
N SER A 115 25.29 4.60 -16.33
CA SER A 115 26.06 4.37 -15.09
C SER A 115 25.27 3.59 -14.03
N VAL A 116 25.93 2.62 -13.41
CA VAL A 116 25.45 1.89 -12.22
C VAL A 116 25.24 2.82 -11.03
N THR A 117 25.98 3.93 -10.96
CA THR A 117 25.87 4.91 -9.88
C THR A 117 24.50 5.60 -9.91
N SER A 118 23.97 5.90 -11.10
CA SER A 118 22.62 6.44 -11.28
C SER A 118 21.56 5.45 -10.81
N VAL A 119 21.74 4.15 -11.11
CA VAL A 119 20.88 3.07 -10.58
C VAL A 119 20.89 3.08 -9.05
N ARG A 120 22.06 3.11 -8.43
CA ARG A 120 22.18 3.15 -6.96
C ARG A 120 21.51 4.39 -6.35
N HIS A 121 21.63 5.55 -6.98
CA HIS A 121 21.00 6.79 -6.53
C HIS A 121 19.47 6.67 -6.54
N HIS A 122 18.90 6.25 -7.67
CA HIS A 122 17.44 6.08 -7.79
C HIS A 122 16.90 4.96 -6.89
N LEU A 123 17.67 3.88 -6.65
CA LEU A 123 17.30 2.85 -5.68
C LEU A 123 17.23 3.40 -4.25
N LYS A 124 18.18 4.25 -3.83
CA LYS A 124 18.12 4.90 -2.51
C LYS A 124 16.90 5.81 -2.40
N GLN A 125 16.51 6.48 -3.49
CA GLN A 125 15.31 7.30 -3.52
C GLN A 125 14.04 6.44 -3.34
N LEU A 126 13.95 5.30 -4.03
CA LEU A 126 12.83 4.37 -3.91
C LEU A 126 12.74 3.74 -2.50
N GLU A 127 13.89 3.44 -1.90
CA GLU A 127 13.98 2.92 -0.53
C GLU A 127 13.54 3.96 0.50
N ARG A 128 13.94 5.22 0.33
CA ARG A 128 13.54 6.32 1.21
C ARG A 128 12.01 6.53 1.23
N VAL A 129 11.37 6.31 0.09
CA VAL A 129 9.91 6.45 -0.06
C VAL A 129 9.17 5.18 0.39
N GLY A 130 9.87 4.07 0.64
CA GLY A 130 9.27 2.82 1.12
C GLY A 130 8.65 1.94 0.03
N LEU A 131 8.96 2.21 -1.25
CA LEU A 131 8.51 1.36 -2.36
C LEU A 131 9.28 0.04 -2.44
N ILE A 132 10.56 0.08 -2.04
CA ILE A 132 11.46 -1.08 -2.06
C ILE A 132 12.20 -1.23 -0.74
N GLU A 133 12.52 -2.47 -0.41
CA GLU A 133 13.47 -2.83 0.64
C GLU A 133 14.69 -3.47 -0.01
N ARG A 134 15.87 -3.19 0.53
CA ARG A 134 17.13 -3.73 0.03
C ARG A 134 17.91 -4.38 1.16
N ASP A 135 18.28 -5.63 0.95
CA ASP A 135 19.33 -6.29 1.71
C ASP A 135 20.68 -6.02 1.03
N TYR A 136 21.53 -5.29 1.72
CA TYR A 136 22.87 -4.93 1.24
C TYR A 136 23.86 -6.12 1.28
N GLY A 137 23.53 -7.18 2.02
CA GLY A 137 24.33 -8.42 2.09
C GLY A 137 24.08 -9.38 0.92
N ALA A 138 23.02 -9.18 0.14
CA ALA A 138 22.65 -10.06 -0.97
C ALA A 138 22.66 -9.33 -2.32
N ALA A 139 23.33 -9.91 -3.33
CA ALA A 139 23.36 -9.36 -4.68
C ALA A 139 21.97 -9.24 -5.33
N ARG A 140 21.01 -10.06 -4.88
CA ARG A 140 19.59 -10.07 -5.29
C ARG A 140 18.65 -9.76 -4.12
N GLY A 141 19.09 -8.92 -3.18
CA GLY A 141 18.34 -8.59 -1.96
C GLY A 141 17.20 -7.58 -2.12
N ILE A 142 16.67 -7.35 -3.32
CA ILE A 142 15.64 -6.31 -3.53
C ILE A 142 14.25 -6.93 -3.39
N ARG A 143 13.44 -6.37 -2.49
CA ARG A 143 12.04 -6.73 -2.28
C ARG A 143 11.16 -5.53 -2.57
N LEU A 144 10.01 -5.77 -3.18
CA LEU A 144 8.97 -4.77 -3.40
C LEU A 144 7.95 -4.86 -2.25
N VAL A 145 7.67 -3.76 -1.57
CA VAL A 145 6.85 -3.74 -0.34
C VAL A 145 5.36 -3.69 -0.66
N HIS A 146 4.99 -2.98 -1.73
CA HIS A 146 3.60 -2.71 -2.09
C HIS A 146 3.17 -3.45 -3.38
N VAL A 147 3.54 -4.72 -3.53
CA VAL A 147 3.08 -5.53 -4.68
C VAL A 147 1.73 -6.15 -4.35
N ALA A 148 0.72 -5.77 -5.14
CA ALA A 148 -0.64 -6.30 -5.08
C ALA A 148 -0.92 -7.34 -6.17
#